data_AF-A0A949ETT3-F1
#
_entry.id   AF-A0A949ETT3-F1
#
_cell.length_a   1.000
_cell.length_b   1.000
_cell.length_c   1.000
_cell.angle_alpha   90.00
_cell.angle_beta   90.00
_cell.angle_gamma   90.00
#
_symmetry.space_group_name_H-M   'P 1'
#
loop_
_entity.id
_entity.type
_entity.pdbx_description
1 polymer ?
#
loop_
_entity_poly.entity_id
_entity_poly.type
_entity_poly.pdbx_seq_one_letter_code
_entity_poly.pdbx_strand_id
1 'polypeptide(L)'
;MNKDIEKIADLSSDEAVCNLLENIEDEQSTVFTRSKSLKPCPIGSSVSGVCCKNCGMGPCRVRENTEGLCGATLGTISARNLARHIAAGASAHSDHGRDMAHLLALTAEGKAEGLKIRDELKLFRFAKNLGVNTGDKSVNEIAKEAAEKAMALFGQQTGALDLIKLAPKKRQEIWEKYKVIPRGIDREVVEMMHRTHMGVDQDPENILNQAIRTALSDGWGGSMVGTEITDILFNTPVPLAAKANLGMLQASEVNIVIHGHEPTLSEIIAELADDKELVDYAETKGANGINVVGICCTANEVLMRQGIAPIGNFLSQEMAIMTGAVELMVVDIQCIMQSLGELT
;
A
#
# COMPACT_ATOMS: atom_id res chain seq x y z
N MET A 1 -21.45 -14.05 19.19
CA MET A 1 -21.38 -12.69 19.77
C MET A 1 -19.98 -12.58 20.35
N ASN A 2 -19.14 -11.67 19.87
CA ASN A 2 -18.08 -11.16 20.74
C ASN A 2 -18.82 -10.34 21.80
N LYS A 3 -18.79 -10.81 23.04
CA LYS A 3 -19.44 -10.18 24.18
C LYS A 3 -18.58 -9.06 24.79
N ASP A 4 -17.46 -8.70 24.14
CA ASP A 4 -16.38 -7.95 24.78
C ASP A 4 -16.23 -6.51 24.28
N ILE A 5 -17.19 -5.97 23.51
CA ILE A 5 -17.22 -4.53 23.18
C ILE A 5 -18.41 -3.93 23.93
N GLU A 6 -18.22 -3.69 25.22
CA GLU A 6 -19.23 -3.06 26.08
C GLU A 6 -19.02 -1.54 26.14
N LYS A 7 -17.81 -1.04 25.83
CA LYS A 7 -17.45 0.39 25.93
C LYS A 7 -16.77 0.89 24.66
N ILE A 8 -16.92 2.18 24.37
CA ILE A 8 -16.25 2.83 23.21
C ILE A 8 -14.73 2.76 23.32
N ALA A 9 -14.19 2.82 24.54
CA ALA A 9 -12.76 2.63 24.80
C ALA A 9 -12.22 1.24 24.39
N ASP A 10 -13.08 0.24 24.20
CA ASP A 10 -12.67 -1.08 23.69
C ASP A 10 -12.46 -1.06 22.16
N LEU A 11 -12.93 -0.02 21.47
CA LEU A 11 -12.85 0.13 20.02
C LEU A 11 -11.60 0.88 19.55
N SER A 12 -11.14 1.85 20.34
CA SER A 12 -10.02 2.71 20.00
C SER A 12 -9.30 3.21 21.25
N SER A 13 -7.98 3.35 21.16
CA SER A 13 -7.17 4.07 22.16
C SER A 13 -6.98 5.54 21.82
N ASP A 14 -7.43 6.00 20.65
CA ASP A 14 -7.39 7.39 20.24
C ASP A 14 -8.61 8.13 20.82
N GLU A 15 -8.35 9.08 21.71
CA GLU A 15 -9.36 9.88 22.39
C GLU A 15 -10.24 10.68 21.41
N ALA A 16 -9.67 11.18 20.30
CA ALA A 16 -10.46 11.93 19.31
C ALA A 16 -11.47 11.02 18.61
N VAL A 17 -11.05 9.79 18.27
CA VAL A 17 -11.94 8.78 17.71
C VAL A 17 -13.02 8.38 18.72
N CYS A 18 -12.65 8.15 19.98
CA CYS A 18 -13.62 7.81 21.03
C CYS A 18 -14.66 8.93 21.23
N ASN A 19 -14.21 10.19 21.29
CA ASN A 19 -15.11 11.33 21.42
C ASN A 19 -16.08 11.43 20.23
N LEU A 20 -15.63 11.19 19.01
CA LEU A 20 -16.52 11.16 17.85
C LEU A 20 -17.52 10.01 17.97
N LEU A 21 -17.05 8.80 18.28
CA LEU A 21 -17.91 7.62 18.47
C LEU A 21 -18.99 7.81 19.56
N GLU A 22 -18.74 8.64 20.58
CA GLU A 22 -19.73 8.98 21.60
C GLU A 22 -20.82 9.95 21.11
N ASN A 23 -20.52 10.74 20.07
CA ASN A 23 -21.38 11.82 19.56
C ASN A 23 -22.02 11.51 18.20
N ILE A 24 -21.75 10.33 17.64
CA ILE A 24 -22.33 9.87 16.38
C ILE A 24 -23.78 9.41 16.60
N GLU A 25 -24.70 9.83 15.72
CA GLU A 25 -26.10 9.39 15.77
C GLU A 25 -26.22 7.90 15.41
N ASP A 26 -27.16 7.19 16.04
CA ASP A 26 -27.33 5.72 15.89
C ASP A 26 -27.54 5.25 14.43
N GLU A 27 -27.96 6.15 13.54
CA GLU A 27 -28.25 5.87 12.13
C GLU A 27 -27.00 5.96 11.22
N GLN A 28 -25.89 6.52 11.71
CA GLN A 28 -24.66 6.68 10.93
C GLN A 28 -23.80 5.40 10.95
N SER A 29 -23.57 4.84 9.76
CA SER A 29 -22.81 3.59 9.59
C SER A 29 -21.31 3.84 9.49
N THR A 30 -20.54 3.27 10.42
CA THR A 30 -19.07 3.36 10.50
C THR A 30 -18.48 1.96 10.57
N VAL A 31 -17.18 1.80 10.36
CA VAL A 31 -16.48 0.52 10.46
C VAL A 31 -16.67 -0.11 11.84
N PHE A 32 -16.79 0.73 12.87
CA PHE A 32 -17.03 0.30 14.24
C PHE A 32 -18.49 -0.16 14.47
N THR A 33 -19.49 0.51 13.89
CA THR A 33 -20.89 0.04 14.00
C THR A 33 -21.16 -1.17 13.09
N ARG A 34 -20.52 -1.23 11.92
CA ARG A 34 -20.51 -2.40 11.03
C ARG A 34 -19.83 -3.60 11.69
N SER A 35 -18.71 -3.43 12.39
CA SER A 35 -18.05 -4.54 13.09
C SER A 35 -18.90 -5.09 14.23
N LYS A 36 -19.65 -4.24 14.94
CA LYS A 36 -20.59 -4.63 16.00
C LYS A 36 -21.79 -5.40 15.45
N SER A 37 -22.36 -4.96 14.34
CA SER A 37 -23.56 -5.57 13.75
C SER A 37 -23.26 -6.84 12.93
N LEU A 38 -22.07 -6.95 12.35
CA LEU A 38 -21.68 -8.08 11.51
C LEU A 38 -21.33 -9.32 12.37
N LYS A 39 -22.09 -10.40 12.21
CA LYS A 39 -21.74 -11.69 12.81
C LYS A 39 -20.44 -12.22 12.15
N PRO A 40 -19.39 -12.56 12.93
CA PRO A 40 -18.16 -13.11 12.36
C PRO A 40 -18.42 -14.35 11.49
N CYS A 41 -17.80 -14.39 10.32
CA CYS A 41 -17.88 -15.56 9.45
C CYS A 41 -17.32 -16.79 10.17
N PRO A 42 -18.04 -17.91 10.24
CA PRO A 42 -17.55 -19.08 10.96
C PRO A 42 -16.43 -19.81 10.19
N ILE A 43 -16.25 -19.56 8.87
CA ILE A 43 -15.20 -20.15 8.04
C ILE A 43 -13.83 -19.73 8.57
N GLY A 44 -12.90 -20.68 8.66
CA GLY A 44 -11.57 -20.50 9.27
C GLY A 44 -11.51 -20.95 10.74
N SER A 45 -12.64 -21.17 11.40
CA SER A 45 -12.67 -21.82 12.72
C SER A 45 -12.35 -23.31 12.61
N SER A 46 -11.81 -23.89 13.69
CA SER A 46 -11.57 -25.34 13.81
C SER A 46 -12.82 -26.18 13.53
N VAL A 47 -13.99 -25.67 13.92
CA VAL A 47 -15.29 -26.35 13.70
C VAL A 47 -15.75 -26.26 12.25
N SER A 48 -15.50 -25.13 11.59
CA SER A 48 -16.04 -24.87 10.25
C SER A 48 -15.12 -25.25 9.11
N GLY A 49 -13.82 -25.36 9.37
CA GLY A 49 -12.81 -25.60 8.36
C GLY A 49 -12.67 -24.43 7.38
N VAL A 50 -12.10 -24.70 6.21
CA VAL A 50 -11.79 -23.72 5.17
C VAL A 50 -12.72 -23.84 3.98
N CYS A 51 -12.86 -22.75 3.22
CA CYS A 51 -13.62 -22.73 1.97
C CYS A 51 -12.69 -22.55 0.78
N CYS A 52 -12.89 -23.34 -0.28
CA CYS A 52 -12.24 -23.17 -1.58
C CYS A 52 -13.29 -22.78 -2.62
N LYS A 53 -13.02 -21.71 -3.37
CA LYS A 53 -13.90 -21.18 -4.44
C LYS A 53 -13.17 -21.07 -5.79
N ASN A 54 -12.08 -21.81 -5.98
CA ASN A 54 -11.17 -21.63 -7.12
C ASN A 54 -11.67 -22.24 -8.44
N CYS A 55 -12.82 -22.92 -8.47
CA CYS A 55 -13.39 -23.49 -9.70
C CYS A 55 -14.91 -23.66 -9.60
N GLY A 56 -15.57 -23.91 -10.73
CA GLY A 56 -17.02 -24.09 -10.83
C GLY A 56 -17.58 -25.41 -10.32
N MET A 57 -16.74 -26.38 -9.92
CA MET A 57 -17.23 -27.59 -9.24
C MET A 57 -17.70 -27.31 -7.81
N GLY A 58 -17.06 -26.32 -7.17
CA GLY A 58 -17.36 -25.92 -5.79
C GLY A 58 -18.52 -24.92 -5.69
N PRO A 59 -18.61 -24.15 -4.58
CA PRO A 59 -17.61 -24.02 -3.51
C PRO A 59 -17.48 -25.28 -2.64
N CYS A 60 -16.25 -25.63 -2.26
CA CYS A 60 -15.98 -26.73 -1.31
C CYS A 60 -15.76 -26.16 0.10
N ARG A 61 -16.34 -26.80 1.12
CA ARG A 61 -16.02 -26.54 2.54
C ARG A 61 -15.34 -27.77 3.12
N VAL A 62 -14.11 -27.62 3.57
CA VAL A 62 -13.21 -28.72 3.94
C VAL A 62 -12.79 -28.57 5.40
N ARG A 63 -12.93 -29.65 6.17
CA ARG A 63 -12.58 -29.76 7.59
C ARG A 63 -11.45 -30.77 7.76
N GLU A 64 -11.03 -30.99 9.01
CA GLU A 64 -10.17 -32.13 9.34
C GLU A 64 -10.83 -33.44 8.87
N ASN A 65 -10.05 -34.28 8.17
CA ASN A 65 -10.47 -35.56 7.57
C ASN A 65 -11.52 -35.48 6.44
N THR A 66 -11.75 -34.32 5.84
CA THR A 66 -12.52 -34.22 4.59
C THR A 66 -11.67 -33.63 3.47
N GLU A 67 -12.13 -33.79 2.23
CA GLU A 67 -11.45 -33.29 1.03
C GLU A 67 -12.44 -32.49 0.17
N GLY A 68 -11.90 -31.60 -0.67
CA GLY A 68 -12.68 -30.98 -1.74
C GLY A 68 -13.03 -31.99 -2.83
N LEU A 69 -13.92 -31.60 -3.76
CA LEU A 69 -14.34 -32.48 -4.87
C LEU A 69 -13.19 -33.00 -5.73
N CYS A 70 -12.10 -32.24 -5.84
CA CYS A 70 -10.89 -32.65 -6.56
C CYS A 70 -9.86 -33.38 -5.69
N GLY A 71 -10.20 -33.78 -4.46
CA GLY A 71 -9.29 -34.41 -3.51
C GLY A 71 -8.40 -33.43 -2.74
N ALA A 72 -8.55 -32.12 -2.94
CA ALA A 72 -7.72 -31.14 -2.23
C ALA A 72 -7.99 -31.16 -0.72
N THR A 73 -6.92 -31.37 0.06
CA THR A 73 -6.97 -31.45 1.52
C THR A 73 -7.13 -30.08 2.19
N LEU A 74 -7.44 -30.09 3.48
CA LEU A 74 -7.45 -28.89 4.34
C LEU A 74 -6.16 -28.08 4.19
N GLY A 75 -4.99 -28.73 4.28
CA GLY A 75 -3.68 -28.08 4.18
C GLY A 75 -3.46 -27.42 2.81
N THR A 76 -3.84 -28.10 1.73
CA THR A 76 -3.69 -27.58 0.36
C THR A 76 -4.56 -26.34 0.15
N ILE A 77 -5.83 -26.39 0.58
CA ILE A 77 -6.73 -25.26 0.42
C ILE A 77 -6.29 -24.07 1.28
N SER A 78 -5.88 -24.32 2.53
CA SER A 78 -5.33 -23.28 3.41
C SER A 78 -4.12 -22.59 2.78
N ALA A 79 -3.17 -23.36 2.25
CA ALA A 79 -1.99 -22.82 1.58
C ALA A 79 -2.37 -22.00 0.35
N ARG A 80 -3.27 -22.49 -0.52
CA ARG A 80 -3.72 -21.74 -1.71
C ARG A 80 -4.42 -20.43 -1.34
N ASN A 81 -5.25 -20.43 -0.32
CA ASN A 81 -5.99 -19.23 0.13
C ASN A 81 -5.01 -18.16 0.65
N LEU A 82 -4.09 -18.55 1.53
CA LEU A 82 -3.05 -17.63 2.03
C LEU A 82 -2.17 -17.12 0.88
N ALA A 83 -1.77 -18.00 -0.02
CA ALA A 83 -0.89 -17.65 -1.12
C ALA A 83 -1.55 -16.66 -2.10
N ARG A 84 -2.87 -16.75 -2.32
CA ARG A 84 -3.62 -15.72 -3.08
C ARG A 84 -3.73 -14.39 -2.34
N HIS A 85 -3.86 -14.39 -1.01
CA HIS A 85 -3.80 -13.13 -0.24
C HIS A 85 -2.42 -12.46 -0.39
N ILE A 86 -1.34 -13.24 -0.31
CA ILE A 86 0.02 -12.75 -0.52
C ILE A 86 0.20 -12.22 -1.95
N ALA A 87 -0.31 -12.94 -2.96
CA ALA A 87 -0.26 -12.48 -4.34
C ALA A 87 -1.01 -11.15 -4.55
N ALA A 88 -2.18 -10.98 -3.92
CA ALA A 88 -2.94 -9.74 -3.99
C ALA A 88 -2.17 -8.57 -3.36
N GLY A 89 -1.60 -8.75 -2.16
CA GLY A 89 -0.76 -7.74 -1.52
C GLY A 89 0.47 -7.38 -2.35
N ALA A 90 1.21 -8.39 -2.82
CA ALA A 90 2.37 -8.19 -3.68
C ALA A 90 2.02 -7.47 -4.99
N SER A 91 0.84 -7.76 -5.58
CA SER A 91 0.39 -7.09 -6.80
C SER A 91 0.08 -5.60 -6.57
N ALA A 92 -0.44 -5.24 -5.41
CA ALA A 92 -0.73 -3.85 -5.06
C ALA A 92 0.55 -3.00 -4.96
N HIS A 93 1.58 -3.51 -4.25
CA HIS A 93 2.88 -2.84 -4.20
C HIS A 93 3.65 -2.91 -5.52
N SER A 94 3.41 -3.95 -6.32
CA SER A 94 3.97 -4.05 -7.66
C SER A 94 3.48 -2.94 -8.58
N ASP A 95 2.18 -2.64 -8.57
CA ASP A 95 1.64 -1.59 -9.43
C ASP A 95 2.12 -0.21 -9.00
N HIS A 96 2.12 0.06 -7.69
CA HIS A 96 2.73 1.27 -7.11
C HIS A 96 4.19 1.45 -7.55
N GLY A 97 5.04 0.42 -7.38
CA GLY A 97 6.44 0.49 -7.80
C GLY A 97 6.62 0.68 -9.31
N ARG A 98 5.68 0.15 -10.12
CA ARG A 98 5.70 0.32 -11.58
C ARG A 98 5.35 1.74 -11.98
N ASP A 99 4.34 2.33 -11.36
CA ASP A 99 3.94 3.71 -11.61
C ASP A 99 5.08 4.67 -11.27
N MET A 100 5.76 4.45 -10.15
CA MET A 100 6.97 5.21 -9.79
C MET A 100 8.10 5.03 -10.82
N ALA A 101 8.37 3.80 -11.26
CA ALA A 101 9.38 3.55 -12.30
C ALA A 101 9.05 4.23 -13.65
N HIS A 102 7.77 4.23 -14.04
CA HIS A 102 7.29 4.94 -15.21
C HIS A 102 7.41 6.46 -15.05
N LEU A 103 7.07 6.99 -13.87
CA LEU A 103 7.21 8.41 -13.56
C LEU A 103 8.66 8.88 -13.66
N LEU A 104 9.61 8.11 -13.12
CA LEU A 104 11.04 8.42 -13.24
C LEU A 104 11.49 8.50 -14.71
N ALA A 105 10.99 7.60 -15.56
CA ALA A 105 11.27 7.65 -17.00
C ALA A 105 10.71 8.94 -17.64
N LEU A 106 9.46 9.29 -17.34
CA LEU A 106 8.84 10.52 -17.83
C LEU A 106 9.58 11.78 -17.35
N THR A 107 10.00 11.82 -16.08
CA THR A 107 10.82 12.91 -15.53
C THR A 107 12.17 13.00 -16.23
N ALA A 108 12.86 11.88 -16.45
CA ALA A 108 14.15 11.85 -17.15
C ALA A 108 14.05 12.34 -18.61
N GLU A 109 12.90 12.09 -19.27
CA GLU A 109 12.62 12.55 -20.63
C GLU A 109 12.07 13.99 -20.70
N GLY A 110 11.88 14.67 -19.56
CA GLY A 110 11.29 16.01 -19.51
C GLY A 110 9.80 16.04 -19.89
N LYS A 111 9.09 14.91 -19.75
CA LYS A 111 7.67 14.75 -20.06
C LYS A 111 6.75 14.84 -18.84
N ALA A 112 7.30 14.79 -17.63
CA ALA A 112 6.58 15.03 -16.39
C ALA A 112 6.78 16.49 -15.95
N GLU A 113 5.86 17.36 -16.34
CA GLU A 113 5.92 18.80 -16.03
C GLU A 113 5.94 19.03 -14.52
N GLY A 114 6.78 19.98 -14.07
CA GLY A 114 6.96 20.29 -12.65
C GLY A 114 7.83 19.30 -11.86
N LEU A 115 8.05 18.08 -12.35
CA LEU A 115 8.91 17.10 -11.70
C LEU A 115 10.36 17.18 -12.19
N LYS A 116 11.28 16.95 -11.25
CA LYS A 116 12.73 16.89 -11.48
C LYS A 116 13.36 15.85 -10.58
N ILE A 117 14.54 15.38 -10.94
CA ILE A 117 15.37 14.59 -10.04
C ILE A 117 15.79 15.49 -8.87
N ARG A 118 15.31 15.20 -7.66
CA ARG A 118 15.59 16.01 -6.46
C ARG A 118 16.78 15.45 -5.68
N ASP A 119 16.96 14.13 -5.65
CA ASP A 119 18.10 13.47 -4.99
C ASP A 119 18.98 12.67 -5.97
N GLU A 120 20.01 13.34 -6.51
CA GLU A 120 20.96 12.73 -7.45
C GLU A 120 21.83 11.64 -6.79
N LEU A 121 22.18 11.79 -5.51
CA LEU A 121 23.02 10.81 -4.81
C LEU A 121 22.27 9.50 -4.60
N LYS A 122 20.98 9.58 -4.25
CA LYS A 122 20.08 8.43 -4.17
C LYS A 122 19.93 7.78 -5.54
N LEU A 123 19.72 8.57 -6.60
CA LEU A 123 19.67 8.06 -7.97
C LEU A 123 20.92 7.28 -8.35
N PHE A 124 22.11 7.81 -8.09
CA PHE A 124 23.37 7.12 -8.43
C PHE A 124 23.54 5.79 -7.67
N ARG A 125 23.13 5.75 -6.40
CA ARG A 125 23.15 4.51 -5.60
C ARG A 125 22.18 3.48 -6.15
N PHE A 126 20.94 3.89 -6.43
CA PHE A 126 19.92 3.01 -6.98
C PHE A 126 20.32 2.48 -8.36
N ALA A 127 20.80 3.35 -9.25
CA ALA A 127 21.33 2.99 -10.56
C ALA A 127 22.43 1.93 -10.44
N LYS A 128 23.40 2.10 -9.53
CA LYS A 128 24.45 1.12 -9.27
C LYS A 128 23.90 -0.23 -8.79
N ASN A 129 22.87 -0.22 -7.93
CA ASN A 129 22.22 -1.44 -7.43
C ASN A 129 21.52 -2.22 -8.56
N LEU A 130 21.05 -1.52 -9.60
CA LEU A 130 20.48 -2.08 -10.82
C LEU A 130 21.55 -2.40 -11.90
N GLY A 131 22.83 -2.22 -11.59
CA GLY A 131 23.94 -2.49 -12.52
C GLY A 131 24.11 -1.44 -13.63
N VAL A 132 23.56 -0.24 -13.48
CA VAL A 132 23.75 0.89 -14.39
C VAL A 132 25.11 1.55 -14.13
N ASN A 133 25.87 1.79 -15.20
CA ASN A 133 27.12 2.55 -15.11
C ASN A 133 26.82 4.06 -15.09
N THR A 134 27.28 4.76 -14.06
CA THR A 134 27.03 6.19 -13.85
C THR A 134 28.10 7.11 -14.46
N GLY A 135 29.25 6.60 -14.91
CA GLY A 135 30.44 7.32 -15.43
C GLY A 135 30.31 8.81 -15.80
N ASP A 136 30.44 9.13 -17.08
CA ASP A 136 30.36 10.52 -17.61
C ASP A 136 28.94 10.88 -18.09
N LYS A 137 27.92 10.14 -17.65
CA LYS A 137 26.53 10.34 -18.08
C LYS A 137 25.91 11.51 -17.33
N SER A 138 25.01 12.23 -18.00
CA SER A 138 24.16 13.21 -17.33
C SER A 138 23.18 12.54 -16.35
N VAL A 139 22.69 13.30 -15.38
CA VAL A 139 21.68 12.85 -14.40
C VAL A 139 20.46 12.24 -15.09
N ASN A 140 19.95 12.90 -16.14
CA ASN A 140 18.78 12.43 -16.87
C ASN A 140 19.05 11.14 -17.66
N GLU A 141 20.26 10.96 -18.23
CA GLU A 141 20.63 9.70 -18.88
C GLU A 141 20.70 8.55 -17.86
N ILE A 142 21.23 8.81 -16.66
CA ILE A 142 21.27 7.81 -15.58
C ILE A 142 19.86 7.49 -15.09
N ALA A 143 19.02 8.51 -14.88
CA ALA A 143 17.62 8.35 -14.47
C ALA A 143 16.83 7.51 -15.48
N LYS A 144 17.00 7.79 -16.77
CA LYS A 144 16.36 7.03 -17.85
C LYS A 144 16.78 5.57 -17.83
N GLU A 145 18.08 5.28 -17.77
CA GLU A 145 18.56 3.89 -17.77
C GLU A 145 18.17 3.15 -16.48
N ALA A 146 18.19 3.84 -15.32
CA ALA A 146 17.72 3.27 -14.06
C ALA A 146 16.22 2.95 -14.11
N ALA A 147 15.40 3.84 -14.68
CA ALA A 147 13.97 3.60 -14.87
C ALA A 147 13.70 2.41 -15.81
N GLU A 148 14.43 2.31 -16.93
CA GLU A 148 14.33 1.18 -17.86
C GLU A 148 14.71 -0.15 -17.18
N LYS A 149 15.78 -0.16 -16.36
CA LYS A 149 16.18 -1.33 -15.57
C LYS A 149 15.14 -1.70 -14.51
N ALA A 150 14.60 -0.71 -13.79
CA ALA A 150 13.57 -0.93 -12.80
C ALA A 150 12.30 -1.52 -13.45
N MET A 151 11.84 -0.93 -14.56
CA MET A 151 10.71 -1.44 -15.35
C MET A 151 10.92 -2.88 -15.84
N ALA A 152 12.16 -3.23 -16.22
CA ALA A 152 12.47 -4.60 -16.65
C ALA A 152 12.32 -5.65 -15.53
N LEU A 153 12.47 -5.28 -14.25
CA LEU A 153 12.31 -6.21 -13.12
C LEU A 153 10.88 -6.75 -13.00
N PHE A 154 9.88 -5.97 -13.43
CA PHE A 154 8.48 -6.38 -13.36
C PHE A 154 8.17 -7.53 -14.33
N GLY A 155 8.66 -7.42 -15.57
CA GLY A 155 8.47 -8.42 -16.62
C GLY A 155 9.50 -9.55 -16.66
N GLN A 156 10.52 -9.54 -15.80
CA GLN A 156 11.66 -10.46 -15.87
C GLN A 156 11.24 -11.94 -15.77
N GLN A 157 11.62 -12.75 -16.76
CA GLN A 157 11.19 -14.15 -16.88
C GLN A 157 12.22 -15.18 -16.38
N THR A 158 13.45 -14.79 -16.06
CA THR A 158 14.52 -15.72 -15.62
C THR A 158 15.55 -14.99 -14.77
N GLY A 159 16.41 -15.72 -14.06
CA GLY A 159 17.43 -15.14 -13.21
C GLY A 159 16.88 -14.69 -11.86
N ALA A 160 17.61 -13.80 -11.17
CA ALA A 160 17.21 -13.24 -9.89
C ALA A 160 16.97 -11.73 -10.03
N LEU A 161 16.09 -11.16 -9.23
CA LEU A 161 15.98 -9.70 -9.09
C LEU A 161 17.31 -9.14 -8.56
N ASP A 162 17.83 -8.08 -9.19
CA ASP A 162 19.13 -7.51 -8.81
C ASP A 162 19.17 -6.99 -7.37
N LEU A 163 18.06 -6.42 -6.91
CA LEU A 163 17.92 -5.82 -5.58
C LEU A 163 18.05 -6.84 -4.44
N ILE A 164 17.88 -8.14 -4.69
CA ILE A 164 18.08 -9.19 -3.68
C ILE A 164 19.52 -9.21 -3.13
N LYS A 165 20.48 -8.69 -3.90
CA LYS A 165 21.90 -8.61 -3.56
C LYS A 165 22.18 -7.64 -2.41
N LEU A 166 21.23 -6.74 -2.11
CA LEU A 166 21.30 -5.81 -0.99
C LEU A 166 21.11 -6.50 0.37
N ALA A 167 20.48 -7.68 0.39
CA ALA A 167 20.40 -8.48 1.61
C ALA A 167 21.79 -9.01 2.01
N PRO A 168 22.06 -9.26 3.31
CA PRO A 168 23.30 -9.91 3.72
C PRO A 168 23.52 -11.26 3.03
N LYS A 169 24.76 -11.61 2.66
CA LYS A 169 25.09 -12.86 1.93
C LYS A 169 24.48 -14.12 2.57
N LYS A 170 24.55 -14.25 3.90
CA LYS A 170 23.97 -15.37 4.65
C LYS A 170 22.45 -15.52 4.41
N ARG A 171 21.73 -14.40 4.22
CA ARG A 171 20.31 -14.43 3.90
C ARG A 171 20.06 -14.89 2.47
N GLN A 172 20.88 -14.44 1.52
CA GLN A 172 20.81 -14.89 0.12
C GLN A 172 21.06 -16.40 0.01
N GLU A 173 22.04 -16.95 0.73
CA GLU A 173 22.32 -18.39 0.78
C GLU A 173 21.12 -19.21 1.31
N ILE A 174 20.41 -18.67 2.31
CA ILE A 174 19.17 -19.30 2.81
C ILE A 174 18.10 -19.30 1.71
N TRP A 175 17.89 -18.19 1.02
CA TRP A 175 16.90 -18.13 -0.06
C TRP A 175 17.26 -19.04 -1.22
N GLU A 176 18.54 -19.20 -1.54
CA GLU A 176 19.01 -20.15 -2.55
C GLU A 176 18.74 -21.59 -2.13
N LYS A 177 19.09 -21.95 -0.88
CA LYS A 177 18.83 -23.28 -0.31
C LYS A 177 17.35 -23.68 -0.39
N TYR A 178 16.46 -22.76 -0.01
CA TYR A 178 15.01 -22.99 -0.07
C TYR A 178 14.42 -22.73 -1.47
N LYS A 179 15.26 -22.30 -2.43
CA LYS A 179 14.86 -21.95 -3.80
C LYS A 179 13.76 -20.90 -3.83
N VAL A 180 13.81 -19.88 -2.97
CA VAL A 180 12.80 -18.81 -2.88
C VAL A 180 13.30 -17.46 -3.40
N ILE A 181 14.43 -17.42 -4.10
CA ILE A 181 14.90 -16.19 -4.75
C ILE A 181 13.89 -15.76 -5.84
N PRO A 182 13.39 -14.52 -5.80
CA PRO A 182 12.42 -14.02 -6.79
C PRO A 182 13.09 -13.72 -8.12
N ARG A 183 12.34 -13.91 -9.22
CA ARG A 183 12.86 -13.84 -10.58
C ARG A 183 12.33 -12.63 -11.35
N GLY A 184 11.07 -12.27 -11.13
CA GLY A 184 10.41 -11.10 -11.73
C GLY A 184 9.15 -10.76 -10.95
N ILE A 185 8.86 -9.48 -10.75
CA ILE A 185 7.83 -9.04 -9.80
C ILE A 185 6.44 -9.54 -10.21
N ASP A 186 6.01 -9.27 -11.45
CA ASP A 186 4.71 -9.70 -11.95
C ASP A 186 4.67 -11.21 -12.15
N ARG A 187 5.81 -11.78 -12.55
CA ARG A 187 5.94 -13.22 -12.78
C ARG A 187 5.62 -14.01 -11.52
N GLU A 188 6.10 -13.61 -10.36
CA GLU A 188 5.83 -14.36 -9.12
C GLU A 188 4.36 -14.28 -8.71
N VAL A 189 3.67 -13.17 -9.01
CA VAL A 189 2.21 -13.03 -8.83
C VAL A 189 1.46 -13.96 -9.80
N VAL A 190 1.81 -13.94 -11.08
CA VAL A 190 1.18 -14.77 -12.11
C VAL A 190 1.41 -16.27 -11.83
N GLU A 191 2.64 -16.67 -11.50
CA GLU A 191 2.94 -18.07 -11.16
C GLU A 191 2.17 -18.50 -9.90
N MET A 192 1.97 -17.61 -8.93
CA MET A 192 1.15 -17.91 -7.76
C MET A 192 -0.32 -18.16 -8.14
N MET A 193 -0.90 -17.32 -8.99
CA MET A 193 -2.27 -17.51 -9.46
C MET A 193 -2.43 -18.80 -10.26
N HIS A 194 -1.41 -19.17 -11.05
CA HIS A 194 -1.34 -20.44 -11.76
C HIS A 194 -1.29 -21.64 -10.80
N ARG A 195 -0.34 -21.66 -9.85
CA ARG A 195 -0.17 -22.76 -8.88
C ARG A 195 -1.41 -23.02 -8.03
N THR A 196 -2.13 -21.95 -7.68
CA THR A 196 -3.36 -22.05 -6.86
C THR A 196 -4.61 -22.43 -7.66
N HIS A 197 -4.51 -22.58 -8.98
CA HIS A 197 -5.59 -23.12 -9.81
C HIS A 197 -5.84 -24.61 -9.49
N MET A 198 -7.06 -25.07 -9.79
CA MET A 198 -7.43 -26.48 -9.67
C MET A 198 -6.48 -27.36 -10.51
N GLY A 199 -5.93 -28.40 -9.89
CA GLY A 199 -5.11 -29.42 -10.56
C GLY A 199 -3.65 -29.05 -10.81
N VAL A 200 -3.16 -27.89 -10.34
CA VAL A 200 -1.77 -27.45 -10.57
C VAL A 200 -0.86 -27.84 -9.41
N ASP A 201 -0.71 -26.98 -8.39
CA ASP A 201 0.11 -27.29 -7.23
C ASP A 201 -0.77 -27.86 -6.11
N GLN A 202 -0.45 -29.06 -5.65
CA GLN A 202 -1.20 -29.82 -4.65
C GLN A 202 -0.40 -30.08 -3.38
N ASP A 203 0.83 -29.55 -3.31
CA ASP A 203 1.71 -29.69 -2.16
C ASP A 203 1.71 -28.39 -1.34
N PRO A 204 1.22 -28.40 -0.08
CA PRO A 204 1.13 -27.20 0.74
C PRO A 204 2.49 -26.51 0.96
N GLU A 205 3.56 -27.26 1.15
CA GLU A 205 4.89 -26.69 1.39
C GLU A 205 5.45 -26.02 0.13
N ASN A 206 5.25 -26.61 -1.04
CA ASN A 206 5.64 -26.04 -2.32
C ASN A 206 4.89 -24.73 -2.60
N ILE A 207 3.58 -24.70 -2.32
CA ILE A 207 2.76 -23.48 -2.42
C ILE A 207 3.28 -22.40 -1.49
N LEU A 208 3.60 -22.74 -0.23
CA LEU A 208 4.11 -21.78 0.75
C LEU A 208 5.52 -21.28 0.40
N ASN A 209 6.38 -22.13 -0.18
CA ASN A 209 7.68 -21.69 -0.69
C ASN A 209 7.52 -20.70 -1.85
N GLN A 210 6.58 -20.94 -2.77
CA GLN A 210 6.25 -19.93 -3.78
C GLN A 210 5.69 -18.66 -3.12
N ALA A 211 4.93 -18.77 -2.03
CA ALA A 211 4.36 -17.60 -1.36
C ALA A 211 5.44 -16.73 -0.73
N ILE A 212 6.47 -17.36 -0.14
CA ILE A 212 7.68 -16.67 0.30
C ILE A 212 8.37 -15.98 -0.89
N ARG A 213 8.51 -16.67 -2.03
CA ARG A 213 9.11 -16.08 -3.24
C ARG A 213 8.34 -14.87 -3.74
N THR A 214 7.00 -14.93 -3.80
CA THR A 214 6.13 -13.81 -4.19
C THR A 214 6.20 -12.65 -3.20
N ALA A 215 6.28 -12.92 -1.90
CA ALA A 215 6.48 -11.86 -0.90
C ALA A 215 7.88 -11.23 -0.99
N LEU A 216 8.91 -12.00 -1.34
CA LEU A 216 10.26 -11.47 -1.57
C LEU A 216 10.33 -10.60 -2.83
N SER A 217 9.58 -10.92 -3.89
CA SER A 217 9.50 -10.06 -5.09
C SER A 217 8.78 -8.73 -4.83
N ASP A 218 7.94 -8.67 -3.80
CA ASP A 218 7.39 -7.41 -3.31
C ASP A 218 8.46 -6.61 -2.55
N GLY A 219 8.90 -7.12 -1.39
CA GLY A 219 9.80 -6.36 -0.50
C GLY A 219 11.17 -6.02 -1.11
N TRP A 220 11.76 -6.93 -1.90
CA TRP A 220 13.03 -6.71 -2.62
C TRP A 220 12.81 -6.44 -4.12
N GLY A 221 11.60 -6.02 -4.50
CA GLY A 221 11.25 -5.63 -5.86
C GLY A 221 10.30 -4.46 -5.81
N GLY A 222 9.00 -4.69 -6.00
CA GLY A 222 7.97 -3.64 -6.13
C GLY A 222 8.06 -2.54 -5.08
N SER A 223 8.01 -2.90 -3.79
CA SER A 223 8.11 -1.93 -2.69
C SER A 223 9.44 -1.17 -2.67
N MET A 224 10.57 -1.86 -2.87
CA MET A 224 11.89 -1.22 -2.85
C MET A 224 12.10 -0.29 -4.04
N VAL A 225 11.62 -0.67 -5.23
CA VAL A 225 11.61 0.21 -6.40
C VAL A 225 10.78 1.46 -6.12
N GLY A 226 9.56 1.29 -5.58
CA GLY A 226 8.71 2.41 -5.17
C GLY A 226 9.45 3.36 -4.23
N THR A 227 9.93 2.86 -3.08
CA THR A 227 10.64 3.68 -2.09
C THR A 227 11.86 4.40 -2.66
N GLU A 228 12.75 3.70 -3.38
CA GLU A 228 13.97 4.30 -3.90
C GLU A 228 13.66 5.43 -4.89
N ILE A 229 12.64 5.25 -5.74
CA ILE A 229 12.27 6.24 -6.74
C ILE A 229 11.49 7.41 -6.13
N THR A 230 10.62 7.17 -5.15
CA THR A 230 9.94 8.24 -4.42
C THR A 230 10.96 9.17 -3.76
N ASP A 231 12.01 8.62 -3.13
CA ASP A 231 13.10 9.43 -2.58
C ASP A 231 13.86 10.23 -3.65
N ILE A 232 14.10 9.64 -4.82
CA ILE A 232 14.76 10.32 -5.96
C ILE A 232 13.95 11.53 -6.44
N LEU A 233 12.62 11.37 -6.56
CA LEU A 233 11.73 12.37 -7.15
C LEU A 233 11.24 13.42 -6.15
N PHE A 234 11.10 13.05 -4.86
CA PHE A 234 10.49 13.90 -3.84
C PHE A 234 11.43 14.28 -2.68
N ASN A 235 12.70 13.84 -2.74
CA ASN A 235 13.76 13.90 -1.73
C ASN A 235 13.76 12.71 -0.75
N THR A 236 14.96 12.28 -0.37
CA THR A 236 15.17 11.38 0.74
C THR A 236 14.73 12.06 2.06
N PRO A 237 13.85 11.43 2.86
CA PRO A 237 13.40 12.00 4.12
C PRO A 237 14.53 12.35 5.10
N VAL A 238 14.34 13.45 5.82
CA VAL A 238 15.22 13.92 6.91
C VAL A 238 14.42 14.09 8.20
N PRO A 239 15.05 14.03 9.39
CA PRO A 239 14.32 14.27 10.64
C PRO A 239 13.62 15.62 10.65
N LEU A 240 12.32 15.62 10.95
CA LEU A 240 11.48 16.80 11.10
C LEU A 240 10.54 16.65 12.28
N ALA A 241 9.93 17.77 12.69
CA ALA A 241 8.87 17.77 13.70
C ALA A 241 7.53 17.94 12.99
N ALA A 242 6.56 17.10 13.34
CA ALA A 242 5.19 17.20 12.87
C ALA A 242 4.23 16.94 14.03
N LYS A 243 2.98 17.34 13.83
CA LYS A 243 1.87 16.99 14.70
C LYS A 243 1.02 15.90 14.04
N ALA A 244 0.19 15.24 14.83
CA ALA A 244 -0.70 14.19 14.36
C ALA A 244 -1.99 14.22 15.17
N ASN A 245 -3.02 13.51 14.67
CA ASN A 245 -4.40 13.41 15.16
C ASN A 245 -5.42 14.32 14.45
N LEU A 246 -6.71 14.03 14.65
CA LEU A 246 -7.84 14.78 14.08
C LEU A 246 -7.87 16.26 14.51
N GLY A 247 -7.20 16.62 15.60
CA GLY A 247 -7.08 18.00 16.07
C GLY A 247 -6.23 18.90 15.17
N MET A 248 -5.60 18.36 14.11
CA MET A 248 -4.91 19.17 13.11
C MET A 248 -5.85 19.77 12.06
N LEU A 249 -7.11 19.32 12.00
CA LEU A 249 -8.15 20.01 11.24
C LEU A 249 -8.39 21.41 11.82
N GLN A 250 -8.57 22.40 10.95
CA GLN A 250 -8.70 23.81 11.32
C GLN A 250 -10.08 24.33 10.96
N ALA A 251 -10.83 24.80 11.96
CA ALA A 251 -12.18 25.32 11.75
C ALA A 251 -12.22 26.61 10.90
N SER A 252 -11.09 27.32 10.78
CA SER A 252 -10.99 28.57 10.03
C SER A 252 -10.33 28.42 8.67
N GLU A 253 -9.94 27.23 8.24
CA GLU A 253 -9.25 26.99 6.96
C GLU A 253 -10.01 25.95 6.15
N VAL A 254 -9.74 25.89 4.84
CA VAL A 254 -10.26 24.82 3.98
C VAL A 254 -9.44 23.55 4.22
N ASN A 255 -10.04 22.52 4.81
CA ASN A 255 -9.37 21.27 5.11
C ASN A 255 -9.46 20.31 3.91
N ILE A 256 -8.29 19.97 3.37
CA ILE A 256 -8.12 18.98 2.32
C ILE A 256 -7.40 17.77 2.90
N VAL A 257 -8.08 16.64 2.92
CA VAL A 257 -7.52 15.36 3.37
C VAL A 257 -7.01 14.56 2.18
N ILE A 258 -5.70 14.33 2.09
CA ILE A 258 -5.11 13.39 1.14
C ILE A 258 -5.08 11.97 1.72
N HIS A 259 -5.62 11.00 1.00
CA HIS A 259 -5.77 9.64 1.51
C HIS A 259 -5.45 8.59 0.42
N GLY A 260 -4.70 7.56 0.81
CA GLY A 260 -4.32 6.48 -0.08
C GLY A 260 -2.86 6.12 0.06
N HIS A 261 -2.16 5.89 -1.06
CA HIS A 261 -0.80 5.34 -1.13
C HIS A 261 0.11 6.02 -2.17
N GLU A 262 -0.43 6.66 -3.20
CA GLU A 262 0.38 7.16 -4.31
C GLU A 262 0.91 8.58 -4.02
N PRO A 263 2.24 8.80 -3.96
CA PRO A 263 2.81 10.08 -3.54
C PRO A 263 2.68 11.16 -4.60
N THR A 264 2.56 10.79 -5.88
CA THR A 264 2.61 11.73 -7.00
C THR A 264 1.54 12.82 -6.90
N LEU A 265 0.30 12.43 -6.61
CA LEU A 265 -0.81 13.38 -6.46
C LEU A 265 -0.69 14.17 -5.17
N SER A 266 -0.37 13.51 -4.06
CA SER A 266 -0.33 14.13 -2.74
C SER A 266 0.83 15.11 -2.57
N GLU A 267 2.00 14.84 -3.14
CA GLU A 267 3.15 15.77 -3.14
C GLU A 267 2.85 17.05 -3.94
N ILE A 268 2.13 16.94 -5.06
CA ILE A 268 1.72 18.12 -5.83
C ILE A 268 0.67 18.94 -5.06
N ILE A 269 -0.31 18.29 -4.46
CA ILE A 269 -1.32 18.98 -3.62
C ILE A 269 -0.65 19.66 -2.43
N ALA A 270 0.30 18.99 -1.79
CA ALA A 270 1.09 19.52 -0.70
C ALA A 270 1.88 20.77 -1.11
N GLU A 271 2.56 20.73 -2.27
CA GLU A 271 3.34 21.86 -2.79
C GLU A 271 2.47 23.07 -3.17
N LEU A 272 1.24 22.82 -3.66
CA LEU A 272 0.30 23.87 -4.04
C LEU A 272 -0.54 24.42 -2.89
N ALA A 273 -0.49 23.82 -1.70
CA ALA A 273 -1.31 24.24 -0.55
C ALA A 273 -1.07 25.70 -0.15
N ASP A 274 0.18 26.16 -0.28
CA ASP A 274 0.63 27.52 0.05
C ASP A 274 0.68 28.44 -1.19
N ASP A 275 0.12 28.00 -2.33
CA ASP A 275 0.08 28.84 -3.53
C ASP A 275 -0.74 30.12 -3.27
N LYS A 276 -0.14 31.27 -3.56
CA LYS A 276 -0.73 32.57 -3.22
C LYS A 276 -2.09 32.78 -3.87
N GLU A 277 -2.29 32.34 -5.12
CA GLU A 277 -3.56 32.53 -5.81
C GLU A 277 -4.66 31.65 -5.18
N LEU A 278 -4.30 30.42 -4.77
CA LEU A 278 -5.23 29.51 -4.10
C LEU A 278 -5.59 30.00 -2.69
N VAL A 279 -4.60 30.48 -1.92
CA VAL A 279 -4.82 31.05 -0.59
C VAL A 279 -5.67 32.32 -0.68
N ASP A 280 -5.33 33.26 -1.57
CA ASP A 280 -6.11 34.48 -1.79
C ASP A 280 -7.56 34.13 -2.19
N TYR A 281 -7.76 33.08 -2.99
CA TYR A 281 -9.09 32.59 -3.34
C TYR A 281 -9.85 32.05 -2.12
N ALA A 282 -9.21 31.24 -1.27
CA ALA A 282 -9.81 30.74 -0.03
C ALA A 282 -10.24 31.89 0.91
N GLU A 283 -9.42 32.94 1.01
CA GLU A 283 -9.75 34.17 1.74
C GLU A 283 -11.00 34.87 1.19
N THR A 284 -11.18 34.92 -0.14
CA THR A 284 -12.42 35.46 -0.73
C THR A 284 -13.68 34.66 -0.36
N LYS A 285 -13.53 33.42 0.11
CA LYS A 285 -14.61 32.54 0.60
C LYS A 285 -14.77 32.55 2.11
N GLY A 286 -13.94 33.31 2.83
CA GLY A 286 -14.03 33.47 4.28
C GLY A 286 -13.19 32.47 5.09
N ALA A 287 -12.31 31.70 4.44
CA ALA A 287 -11.30 30.88 5.11
C ALA A 287 -10.00 31.67 5.28
N ASN A 288 -9.22 31.39 6.31
CA ASN A 288 -7.92 32.01 6.59
C ASN A 288 -6.77 31.37 5.81
N GLY A 289 -7.03 30.31 5.05
CA GLY A 289 -6.01 29.52 4.35
C GLY A 289 -6.53 28.16 3.89
N ILE A 290 -5.61 27.31 3.44
CA ILE A 290 -5.84 25.93 3.03
C ILE A 290 -5.00 25.02 3.93
N ASN A 291 -5.65 24.09 4.62
CA ASN A 291 -5.01 23.11 5.49
C ASN A 291 -4.96 21.75 4.79
N VAL A 292 -3.77 21.32 4.37
CA VAL A 292 -3.58 19.96 3.83
C VAL A 292 -3.13 19.03 4.94
N VAL A 293 -3.84 17.92 5.10
CA VAL A 293 -3.60 16.86 6.10
C VAL A 293 -3.76 15.49 5.46
N GLY A 294 -3.24 14.43 6.09
CA GLY A 294 -3.24 13.10 5.46
C GLY A 294 -3.81 11.95 6.29
N ILE A 295 -4.28 10.91 5.60
CA ILE A 295 -4.62 9.58 6.18
C ILE A 295 -3.95 8.43 5.41
N CYS A 296 -3.50 7.40 6.14
CA CYS A 296 -2.83 6.19 5.63
C CYS A 296 -1.46 6.46 4.99
N CYS A 297 -1.05 5.70 3.97
CA CYS A 297 0.32 5.66 3.50
C CYS A 297 0.73 6.95 2.79
N THR A 298 -0.14 7.53 1.96
CA THR A 298 0.13 8.83 1.31
C THR A 298 0.40 9.93 2.34
N ALA A 299 -0.26 9.87 3.51
CA ALA A 299 0.02 10.76 4.63
C ALA A 299 1.41 10.58 5.21
N ASN A 300 1.86 9.33 5.31
CA ASN A 300 3.22 9.04 5.76
C ASN A 300 4.26 9.55 4.75
N GLU A 301 3.98 9.45 3.45
CA GLU A 301 4.88 9.97 2.41
C GLU A 301 5.07 11.49 2.55
N VAL A 302 3.97 12.25 2.57
CA VAL A 302 4.05 13.71 2.69
C VAL A 302 4.48 14.17 4.09
N LEU A 303 4.21 13.39 5.13
CA LEU A 303 4.75 13.64 6.47
C LEU A 303 6.27 13.60 6.43
N MET A 304 6.84 12.55 5.83
CA MET A 304 8.28 12.28 5.85
C MET A 304 9.07 13.31 5.02
N ARG A 305 8.43 13.99 4.06
CA ARG A 305 9.09 14.94 3.14
C ARG A 305 8.71 16.39 3.36
N GLN A 306 7.44 16.67 3.64
CA GLN A 306 6.89 18.02 3.76
C GLN A 306 6.49 18.38 5.19
N GLY A 307 6.43 17.40 6.12
CA GLY A 307 5.98 17.64 7.49
C GLY A 307 4.46 17.81 7.63
N ILE A 308 3.70 17.46 6.58
CA ILE A 308 2.23 17.48 6.60
C ILE A 308 1.71 16.50 7.66
N ALA A 309 0.72 16.96 8.44
CA ALA A 309 0.24 16.22 9.58
C ALA A 309 -0.61 15.00 9.17
N PRO A 310 -0.29 13.78 9.65
CA PRO A 310 -1.21 12.67 9.59
C PRO A 310 -2.32 12.87 10.64
N ILE A 311 -3.57 12.96 10.19
CA ILE A 311 -4.72 13.14 11.09
C ILE A 311 -5.30 11.82 11.59
N GLY A 312 -4.86 10.69 11.02
CA GLY A 312 -5.40 9.38 11.35
C GLY A 312 -4.75 8.21 10.61
N ASN A 313 -5.22 7.01 10.94
CA ASN A 313 -4.85 5.75 10.30
C ASN A 313 -6.04 5.13 9.55
N PHE A 314 -5.93 3.85 9.20
CA PHE A 314 -6.96 3.12 8.45
C PHE A 314 -8.35 3.16 9.09
N LEU A 315 -8.48 3.02 10.42
CA LEU A 315 -9.80 2.95 11.06
C LEU A 315 -10.41 4.32 11.36
N SER A 316 -9.63 5.40 11.27
CA SER A 316 -10.11 6.76 11.51
C SER A 316 -10.50 7.51 10.24
N GLN A 317 -10.42 6.88 9.06
CA GLN A 317 -10.74 7.55 7.79
C GLN A 317 -12.18 8.08 7.73
N GLU A 318 -13.14 7.29 8.21
CA GLU A 318 -14.54 7.72 8.31
C GLU A 318 -14.71 8.79 9.40
N MET A 319 -13.96 8.66 10.51
CA MET A 319 -14.02 9.61 11.62
C MET A 319 -13.58 11.02 11.19
N ALA A 320 -12.60 11.12 10.28
CA ALA A 320 -12.19 12.39 9.72
C ALA A 320 -13.32 13.12 9.00
N ILE A 321 -14.09 12.42 8.14
CA ILE A 321 -15.27 12.99 7.47
C ILE A 321 -16.34 13.38 8.51
N MET A 322 -16.56 12.52 9.50
CA MET A 322 -17.59 12.73 10.53
C MET A 322 -17.30 13.90 11.48
N THR A 323 -16.11 14.49 11.45
CA THR A 323 -15.86 15.77 12.12
C THR A 323 -16.72 16.90 11.57
N GLY A 324 -17.20 16.78 10.33
CA GLY A 324 -17.89 17.85 9.61
C GLY A 324 -16.97 19.00 9.19
N ALA A 325 -15.65 18.86 9.37
CA ALA A 325 -14.65 19.88 9.09
C ALA A 325 -13.75 19.50 7.90
N VAL A 326 -14.19 18.60 7.02
CA VAL A 326 -13.43 18.19 5.82
C VAL A 326 -14.18 18.66 4.58
N GLU A 327 -13.66 19.66 3.89
CA GLU A 327 -14.24 20.17 2.64
C GLU A 327 -13.98 19.23 1.47
N LEU A 328 -12.83 18.56 1.44
CA LEU A 328 -12.46 17.64 0.38
C LEU A 328 -11.56 16.52 0.90
N MET A 329 -11.92 15.27 0.61
CA MET A 329 -11.01 14.13 0.73
C MET A 329 -10.59 13.67 -0.67
N VAL A 330 -9.32 13.85 -0.99
CA VAL A 330 -8.71 13.40 -2.24
C VAL A 330 -8.17 11.99 -2.04
N VAL A 331 -8.66 11.04 -2.83
CA VAL A 331 -8.29 9.62 -2.72
C VAL A 331 -7.62 9.10 -3.99
N ASP A 332 -6.66 8.19 -3.83
CA ASP A 332 -6.05 7.43 -4.93
C ASP A 332 -6.53 5.95 -4.97
N ILE A 333 -5.70 5.00 -4.56
CA ILE A 333 -5.91 3.56 -4.53
C ILE A 333 -5.56 2.96 -3.17
N GLN A 334 -6.10 1.77 -2.91
CA GLN A 334 -5.78 0.89 -1.76
C GLN A 334 -6.21 1.45 -0.39
N CYS A 335 -6.78 0.58 0.45
CA CYS A 335 -7.25 0.88 1.82
C CYS A 335 -8.27 2.02 1.98
N ILE A 336 -8.79 2.56 0.89
CA ILE A 336 -9.90 3.52 0.86
C ILE A 336 -11.20 2.74 1.03
N MET A 337 -11.88 2.94 2.15
CA MET A 337 -13.15 2.27 2.43
C MET A 337 -14.23 2.81 1.51
N GLN A 338 -14.96 1.91 0.85
CA GLN A 338 -16.09 2.27 -0.01
C GLN A 338 -17.15 3.11 0.73
N SER A 339 -17.32 2.91 2.04
CA SER A 339 -18.27 3.64 2.87
C SER A 339 -17.98 5.13 2.98
N LEU A 340 -16.76 5.60 2.67
CA LEU A 340 -16.45 7.04 2.64
C LEU A 340 -17.38 7.81 1.70
N GLY A 341 -17.77 7.22 0.57
CA GLY A 341 -18.66 7.86 -0.40
C GLY A 341 -20.12 8.00 0.07
N GLU A 342 -20.50 7.33 1.16
CA GLU A 342 -21.85 7.42 1.75
C GLU A 342 -21.90 8.37 2.96
N LEU A 343 -20.75 8.91 3.38
CA LEU A 343 -20.61 9.76 4.58
C LEU A 343 -20.68 11.27 4.31
N THR A 344 -21.22 11.66 3.14
CA THR A 344 -21.39 13.05 2.71
C THR A 344 -22.80 13.56 2.94
#